data_AF-A0A2S9F9H4-F1
#
_entry.id   AF-A0A2S9F9H4-F1
#
_cell.length_a   1.000
_cell.length_b   1.000
_cell.length_c   1.000
_cell.angle_alpha   90.00
_cell.angle_beta   90.00
_cell.angle_gamma   90.00
#
_symmetry.space_group_name_H-M   'P 1'
#
loop_
_entity.id
_entity.type
_entity.pdbx_description
1 polymer ?
#
loop_
_entity_poly.entity_id
_entity_poly.type
_entity_poly.pdbx_seq_one_letter_code
_entity_poly.pdbx_strand_id
1 'polypeptide(L)'
;PDDGTDRTYIQSLDWRWLNDILNSVQAECWATPLVDLVAGEAMTPVQRLFAVADIANGMGSRLDPSEFTFLNTDLAVHIHRVPEGQWVGVRSENHYGADGVGVSRGTLFDESGPVASIQQAQLVRRRALP
;
A
#
# COMPACT_ATOMS: atom_id res chain seq x y z
N PRO A 1 22.12 -0.42 -2.02
CA PRO A 1 23.33 -0.05 -2.80
C PRO A 1 22.93 0.92 -3.91
N ASP A 2 23.54 2.10 -3.90
CA ASP A 2 23.28 3.21 -4.81
C ASP A 2 23.86 2.89 -6.19
N ASP A 3 23.09 2.24 -7.05
CA ASP A 3 23.50 1.79 -8.40
C ASP A 3 23.13 2.80 -9.49
N GLY A 4 22.74 4.03 -9.11
CA GLY A 4 22.36 5.08 -10.06
C GLY A 4 21.04 4.81 -10.78
N THR A 5 20.27 3.81 -10.37
CA THR A 5 18.85 3.70 -10.73
C THR A 5 18.03 4.24 -9.56
N ASP A 6 17.37 5.38 -9.74
CA ASP A 6 16.41 5.90 -8.75
C ASP A 6 15.24 4.92 -8.63
N ARG A 7 15.39 3.89 -7.79
CA ARG A 7 14.35 2.92 -7.53
C ARG A 7 13.29 3.59 -6.66
N THR A 8 12.07 3.61 -7.16
CA THR A 8 10.90 4.07 -6.41
C THR A 8 10.52 3.07 -5.32
N TYR A 9 9.69 3.50 -4.39
CA TYR A 9 9.10 2.63 -3.38
C TYR A 9 8.45 1.37 -3.99
N ILE A 10 7.74 1.49 -5.11
CA ILE A 10 7.07 0.36 -5.79
C ILE A 10 8.07 -0.72 -6.23
N GLN A 11 9.26 -0.32 -6.65
CA GLN A 11 10.34 -1.23 -7.08
C GLN A 11 11.10 -1.84 -5.90
N SER A 12 10.83 -1.39 -4.67
CA SER A 12 11.42 -1.93 -3.44
C SER A 12 10.63 -3.11 -2.86
N LEU A 13 9.50 -3.47 -3.49
CA LEU A 13 8.63 -4.57 -3.10
C LEU A 13 8.63 -5.66 -4.18
N ASP A 14 8.57 -6.92 -3.76
CA ASP A 14 8.14 -8.05 -4.59
C ASP A 14 6.63 -8.17 -4.48
N TRP A 15 5.96 -8.49 -5.59
CA TRP A 15 4.51 -8.43 -5.71
C TRP A 15 3.93 -9.72 -6.26
N ARG A 16 2.79 -10.16 -5.69
CA ARG A 16 1.94 -11.20 -6.27
C ARG A 16 0.51 -10.72 -6.30
N TRP A 17 -0.02 -10.55 -7.49
CA TRP A 17 -1.33 -9.93 -7.68
C TRP A 17 -2.38 -11.03 -7.66
N LEU A 18 -3.41 -10.88 -6.82
CA LEU A 18 -4.51 -11.86 -6.77
C LEU A 18 -5.63 -11.49 -7.74
N ASN A 19 -5.70 -10.21 -8.13
CA ASN A 19 -6.61 -9.70 -9.13
C ASN A 19 -5.99 -8.49 -9.86
N ASP A 20 -6.79 -7.83 -10.71
CA ASP A 20 -6.39 -6.56 -11.32
C ASP A 20 -6.39 -5.46 -10.25
N ILE A 21 -5.24 -5.21 -9.65
CA ILE A 21 -5.09 -4.26 -8.55
C ILE A 21 -5.30 -2.80 -8.98
N LEU A 22 -5.39 -2.51 -10.28
CA LEU A 22 -5.62 -1.15 -10.79
C LEU A 22 -7.11 -0.89 -11.06
N ASN A 23 -7.87 -1.94 -11.42
CA ASN A 23 -9.26 -1.77 -11.88
C ASN A 23 -10.32 -2.46 -11.00
N SER A 24 -9.93 -3.41 -10.14
CA SER A 24 -10.87 -4.12 -9.24
C SER A 24 -11.43 -3.18 -8.17
N VAL A 25 -12.70 -3.35 -7.78
CA VAL A 25 -13.33 -2.55 -6.68
C VAL A 25 -12.63 -2.85 -5.37
N GLN A 26 -12.45 -4.13 -5.11
CA GLN A 26 -11.62 -4.64 -4.03
C GLN A 26 -10.35 -5.20 -4.67
N ALA A 27 -9.26 -4.47 -4.55
CA ALA A 27 -7.97 -4.85 -5.08
C ALA A 27 -7.21 -5.70 -4.05
N GLU A 28 -6.52 -6.75 -4.53
CA GLU A 28 -5.88 -7.74 -3.68
C GLU A 28 -4.49 -8.13 -4.20
N CYS A 29 -3.50 -8.09 -3.31
CA CYS A 29 -2.15 -8.58 -3.60
C CYS A 29 -1.47 -9.12 -2.34
N TRP A 30 -0.37 -9.81 -2.56
CA TRP A 30 0.68 -10.00 -1.59
C TRP A 30 1.90 -9.18 -1.96
N ALA A 31 2.58 -8.63 -0.97
CA ALA A 31 3.88 -8.00 -1.17
C ALA A 31 4.87 -8.35 -0.05
N THR A 32 6.16 -8.29 -0.37
CA THR A 32 7.25 -8.36 0.61
C THR A 32 8.35 -7.36 0.25
N PRO A 33 8.98 -6.68 1.22
CA PRO A 33 10.14 -5.84 0.94
C PRO A 33 11.32 -6.63 0.38
N LEU A 34 12.01 -6.06 -0.61
CA LEU A 34 13.26 -6.57 -1.21
C LEU A 34 14.52 -6.01 -0.55
N VAL A 35 14.36 -5.00 0.30
CA VAL A 35 15.45 -4.27 0.95
C VAL A 35 15.17 -4.13 2.44
N ASP A 36 16.20 -3.89 3.24
CA ASP A 36 16.07 -3.60 4.66
C ASP A 36 15.36 -2.25 4.87
N LEU A 37 14.56 -2.15 5.94
CA LEU A 37 13.97 -0.88 6.37
C LEU A 37 15.05 0.04 6.96
N VAL A 38 15.95 -0.55 7.76
CA VAL A 38 17.16 0.09 8.29
C VAL A 38 18.33 -0.82 7.90
N ALA A 39 19.33 -0.25 7.23
CA ALA A 39 20.43 -1.03 6.66
C ALA A 39 21.15 -1.87 7.73
N GLY A 40 21.20 -3.18 7.53
CA GLY A 40 21.86 -4.12 8.45
C GLY A 40 21.01 -4.56 9.64
N GLU A 41 19.75 -4.12 9.74
CA GLU A 41 18.81 -4.56 10.77
C GLU A 41 17.75 -5.49 10.19
N ALA A 42 17.53 -6.62 10.87
CA ALA A 42 16.43 -7.51 10.52
C ALA A 42 15.09 -6.85 10.90
N MET A 43 14.19 -6.70 9.92
CA MET A 43 12.84 -6.20 10.19
C MET A 43 12.09 -7.14 11.13
N THR A 44 11.49 -6.56 12.17
CA THR A 44 10.42 -7.23 12.93
C THR A 44 9.20 -7.49 12.04
N PRO A 45 8.33 -8.46 12.37
CA PRO A 45 7.13 -8.72 11.57
C PRO A 45 6.22 -7.51 11.42
N VAL A 46 6.10 -6.68 12.46
CA VAL A 46 5.28 -5.45 12.42
C VAL A 46 5.92 -4.38 11.52
N GLN A 47 7.25 -4.20 11.56
CA GLN A 47 7.94 -3.31 10.63
C GLN A 47 7.75 -3.75 9.17
N ARG A 48 7.81 -5.06 8.89
CA ARG A 48 7.56 -5.61 7.55
C ARG A 48 6.14 -5.33 7.08
N LEU A 49 5.16 -5.48 7.97
CA LEU A 49 3.78 -5.11 7.69
C LEU A 49 3.65 -3.62 7.34
N PHE A 50 4.28 -2.72 8.09
CA PHE A 50 4.24 -1.29 7.78
C PHE A 50 5.06 -0.88 6.55
N ALA A 51 6.10 -1.64 6.19
CA ALA A 51 6.81 -1.43 4.92
C ALA A 51 5.92 -1.70 3.70
N VAL A 52 4.84 -2.47 3.87
CA VAL A 52 3.87 -2.82 2.81
C VAL A 52 2.55 -2.05 2.96
N ALA A 53 2.08 -1.78 4.17
CA ALA A 53 0.72 -1.31 4.45
C ALA A 53 0.26 -0.11 3.61
N ASP A 54 1.16 0.83 3.31
CA ASP A 54 0.81 2.08 2.64
C ASP A 54 0.30 1.90 1.20
N ILE A 55 0.63 0.78 0.54
CA ILE A 55 0.21 0.48 -0.86
C ILE A 55 -1.31 0.45 -1.05
N ALA A 56 -2.09 0.26 0.02
CA ALA A 56 -3.55 0.21 -0.02
C ALA A 56 -4.16 1.45 -0.69
N ASN A 57 -3.53 2.61 -0.55
CA ASN A 57 -3.99 3.88 -1.10
C ASN A 57 -4.00 3.95 -2.64
N GLY A 58 -3.18 3.13 -3.30
CA GLY A 58 -2.97 3.13 -4.74
C GLY A 58 -3.71 2.00 -5.46
N MET A 59 -4.22 1.04 -4.69
CA MET A 59 -4.86 -0.16 -5.21
C MET A 59 -6.34 0.07 -5.56
N GLY A 60 -6.69 0.06 -6.84
CA GLY A 60 -8.07 0.24 -7.30
C GLY A 60 -8.52 1.70 -7.34
N SER A 61 -7.57 2.66 -7.45
CA SER A 61 -7.88 4.10 -7.48
C SER A 61 -8.68 4.51 -8.71
N ARG A 62 -8.60 3.77 -9.83
CA ARG A 62 -9.23 4.06 -11.14
C ARG A 62 -8.93 5.46 -11.71
N LEU A 63 -7.97 6.17 -11.12
CA LEU A 63 -7.56 7.51 -11.52
C LEU A 63 -6.13 7.40 -12.05
N ASP A 64 -5.89 7.97 -13.22
CA ASP A 64 -4.58 7.90 -13.86
C ASP A 64 -3.55 8.71 -13.04
N PRO A 65 -2.46 8.10 -12.53
CA PRO A 65 -1.43 8.79 -11.76
C PRO A 65 -0.62 9.80 -12.58
N SER A 66 -0.72 9.78 -13.92
CA SER A 66 -0.18 10.82 -14.82
C SER A 66 -1.07 12.06 -14.89
N GLU A 67 -2.35 11.96 -14.50
CA GLU A 67 -3.31 13.08 -14.47
C GLU A 67 -3.60 13.58 -13.05
N PHE A 68 -3.47 12.72 -12.05
CA PHE A 68 -3.80 13.02 -10.66
C PHE A 68 -2.61 12.83 -9.72
N THR A 69 -2.59 13.63 -8.65
CA THR A 69 -1.74 13.42 -7.48
C THR A 69 -2.57 12.86 -6.34
N PHE A 70 -1.96 11.95 -5.57
CA PHE A 70 -2.55 11.34 -4.40
C PHE A 70 -1.67 11.67 -3.19
N LEU A 71 -2.29 12.16 -2.13
CA LEU A 71 -1.62 12.43 -0.86
C LEU A 71 -2.39 11.71 0.24
N ASN A 72 -1.74 10.79 0.93
CA ASN A 72 -2.26 10.29 2.20
C ASN A 72 -2.04 11.38 3.25
N THR A 73 -3.11 11.82 3.90
CA THR A 73 -3.01 12.78 5.02
C THR A 73 -2.83 12.07 6.35
N ASP A 74 -3.24 10.80 6.43
CA ASP A 74 -3.02 9.92 7.57
C ASP A 74 -2.88 8.45 7.12
N LEU A 75 -2.54 7.61 8.10
CA LEU A 75 -2.58 6.16 8.01
C LEU A 75 -2.92 5.64 9.42
N ALA A 76 -4.04 4.92 9.54
CA ALA A 76 -4.44 4.23 10.77
C ALA A 76 -4.44 2.72 10.53
N VAL A 77 -3.71 1.98 11.38
CA VAL A 77 -3.66 0.51 11.34
C VAL A 77 -3.95 -0.04 12.73
N HIS A 78 -4.99 -0.87 12.82
CA HIS A 78 -5.39 -1.54 14.07
C HIS A 78 -4.98 -3.01 14.00
N ILE A 79 -3.82 -3.32 14.58
CA ILE A 79 -3.24 -4.67 14.59
C ILE A 79 -3.82 -5.45 15.76
N HIS A 80 -4.45 -6.59 15.47
CA HIS A 80 -5.03 -7.47 16.50
C HIS A 80 -4.25 -8.79 16.67
N ARG A 81 -3.27 -9.05 15.80
CA ARG A 81 -2.33 -10.17 15.88
C ARG A 81 -1.02 -9.80 15.20
N VAL A 82 0.12 -10.25 15.75
CA VAL A 82 1.43 -10.11 15.09
C VAL A 82 1.43 -10.96 13.81
N PRO A 83 1.80 -10.41 12.64
CA PRO A 83 1.83 -11.16 11.40
C PRO A 83 2.94 -12.21 11.41
N GLU A 84 2.70 -13.31 10.70
CA GLU A 84 3.64 -14.40 10.52
C GLU A 84 4.15 -14.46 9.08
N GLY A 85 5.34 -15.03 8.88
CA GLY A 85 5.93 -15.17 7.55
C GLY A 85 6.53 -13.88 6.99
N GLN A 86 6.76 -13.89 5.68
CA GLN A 86 7.43 -12.80 4.96
C GLN A 86 6.47 -11.98 4.08
N TRP A 87 5.41 -12.62 3.59
CA TRP A 87 4.45 -11.98 2.71
C TRP A 87 3.34 -11.29 3.51
N VAL A 88 3.04 -10.06 3.13
CA VAL A 88 1.94 -9.28 3.66
C VAL A 88 0.88 -9.18 2.58
N GLY A 89 -0.29 -9.73 2.87
CA GLY A 89 -1.47 -9.62 2.04
C GLY A 89 -2.17 -8.29 2.30
N VAL A 90 -2.62 -7.63 1.24
CA VAL A 90 -3.40 -6.40 1.28
C VAL A 90 -4.65 -6.59 0.45
N ARG A 91 -5.81 -6.36 1.08
CA ARG A 91 -7.11 -6.29 0.42
C ARG A 91 -7.68 -4.92 0.73
N SER A 92 -7.87 -4.08 -0.28
CA SER A 92 -8.31 -2.70 -0.07
C SER A 92 -9.27 -2.22 -1.14
N GLU A 93 -10.01 -1.17 -0.81
CA GLU A 93 -10.87 -0.44 -1.72
C GLU A 93 -10.69 1.07 -1.49
N ASN A 94 -10.77 1.83 -2.58
CA ASN A 94 -10.61 3.27 -2.58
C ASN A 94 -11.90 3.96 -3.04
N HIS A 95 -12.27 5.03 -2.34
CA HIS A 95 -13.45 5.84 -2.63
C HIS A 95 -13.08 7.33 -2.68
N TYR A 96 -13.47 8.02 -3.74
CA TYR A 96 -13.19 9.45 -3.94
C TYR A 96 -14.48 10.25 -4.08
N GLY A 97 -14.59 11.33 -3.31
CA GLY A 97 -15.62 12.35 -3.47
C GLY A 97 -15.32 13.29 -4.65
N ALA A 98 -16.35 14.00 -5.11
CA ALA A 98 -16.23 14.95 -6.23
C ALA A 98 -15.31 16.16 -5.92
N ASP A 99 -15.03 16.42 -4.65
CA ASP A 99 -14.12 17.46 -4.14
C ASP A 99 -12.68 16.96 -3.94
N GLY A 100 -12.40 15.71 -4.33
CA GLY A 100 -11.10 15.06 -4.20
C GLY A 100 -10.74 14.64 -2.78
N VAL A 101 -11.69 14.65 -1.83
CA VAL A 101 -11.50 13.98 -0.54
C VAL A 101 -11.78 12.50 -0.74
N GLY A 102 -10.84 11.64 -0.34
CA GLY A 102 -10.93 10.20 -0.52
C GLY A 102 -10.63 9.41 0.74
N VAL A 103 -10.99 8.13 0.69
CA VAL A 103 -10.66 7.17 1.72
C VAL A 103 -10.21 5.86 1.08
N SER A 104 -9.10 5.32 1.57
CA SER A 104 -8.73 3.91 1.41
C SER A 104 -9.10 3.16 2.68
N ARG A 105 -9.68 1.97 2.55
CA ARG A 105 -9.86 1.06 3.68
C ARG A 105 -9.58 -0.37 3.27
N GLY A 106 -9.15 -1.19 4.23
CA GLY A 106 -8.82 -2.58 3.91
C GLY A 106 -8.48 -3.45 5.10
N THR A 107 -8.08 -4.67 4.74
CA THR A 107 -7.58 -5.71 5.63
C THR A 107 -6.15 -6.05 5.22
N LEU A 108 -5.26 -6.08 6.21
CA LEU A 108 -3.94 -6.67 6.09
C LEU A 108 -4.02 -8.12 6.61
N PHE A 109 -3.38 -9.05 5.91
CA PHE A 109 -3.42 -10.48 6.25
C PHE A 109 -2.07 -11.16 6.03
N ASP A 110 -1.87 -12.28 6.71
CA ASP A 110 -0.79 -13.23 6.44
C ASP A 110 -1.38 -14.57 5.97
N GLU A 111 -0.55 -15.61 5.83
CA GLU A 111 -0.98 -16.94 5.37
C GLU A 111 -2.01 -17.60 6.31
N SER A 112 -2.04 -17.17 7.58
CA SER A 112 -2.97 -17.65 8.60
C SER A 112 -4.26 -16.81 8.67
N GLY A 113 -4.38 -15.76 7.84
CA GLY A 113 -5.57 -14.92 7.70
C GLY A 113 -5.37 -13.47 8.18
N PRO A 114 -6.47 -12.74 8.47
CA PRO A 114 -6.41 -11.33 8.84
C PRO A 114 -5.54 -11.05 10.08
N VAL A 115 -4.80 -9.94 10.04
CA VAL A 115 -3.94 -9.46 11.14
C VAL A 115 -4.25 -8.03 11.58
N ALA A 116 -4.77 -7.20 10.65
CA ALA A 116 -5.08 -5.81 10.94
C ALA A 116 -6.14 -5.24 10.00
N SER A 117 -6.83 -4.20 10.47
CA SER A 117 -7.59 -3.27 9.63
C SER A 117 -6.76 -2.03 9.35
N ILE A 118 -6.90 -1.49 8.14
CA ILE A 118 -6.20 -0.29 7.67
C ILE A 118 -7.20 0.75 7.14
N GLN A 119 -6.92 2.02 7.39
CA GLN A 119 -7.61 3.14 6.78
C GLN A 119 -6.64 4.30 6.50
N GLN A 120 -6.84 5.00 5.39
CA GLN A 120 -6.10 6.20 5.01
C GLN A 120 -7.08 7.25 4.50
N ALA A 121 -7.00 8.47 5.00
CA ALA A 121 -7.59 9.65 4.39
C ALA A 121 -6.70 10.12 3.23
N GLN A 122 -7.32 10.42 2.09
CA GLN A 122 -6.63 10.79 0.87
C GLN A 122 -7.07 12.17 0.38
N LEU A 123 -6.12 12.94 -0.11
CA LEU A 123 -6.36 14.13 -0.89
C LEU A 123 -5.93 13.88 -2.33
N VAL A 124 -6.91 13.91 -3.23
CA VAL A 124 -6.71 13.76 -4.67
C VAL A 124 -6.86 15.11 -5.36
N ARG A 125 -5.91 15.44 -6.22
CA ARG A 125 -5.92 16.67 -7.01
C ARG A 125 -5.50 16.37 -8.43
N ARG A 126 -6.08 17.09 -9.39
CA ARG A 126 -5.57 17.06 -10.76
C ARG A 126 -4.19 17.69 -10.77
N ARG A 127 -3.25 17.10 -11.51
CA ARG A 127 -1.95 17.71 -11.76
C ARG A 127 -2.15 19.03 -12.49
N ALA A 128 -1.34 20.02 -12.15
CA ALA A 128 -1.29 21.25 -12.92
C ALA A 128 -0.88 20.91 -14.36
N LEU A 129 -1.61 21.46 -15.34
CA LEU A 129 -1.14 21.43 -16.72
C LEU A 129 0.18 22.21 -16.79
N PRO A 130 1.17 21.73 -17.56
CA PRO A 130 2.45 22.43 -17.73
C PRO A 130 2.27 23.85 -18.29
#